data_AF-A0A956W957-F1
#
_entry.id   AF-A0A956W957-F1
#
_cell.length_a   1.000
_cell.length_b   1.000
_cell.length_c   1.000
_cell.angle_alpha   90.00
_cell.angle_beta   90.00
_cell.angle_gamma   90.00
#
_symmetry.space_group_name_H-M   'P 1'
#
loop_
_entity.id
_entity.type
_entity.pdbx_description
1 polymer ?
#
loop_
_entity_poly.entity_id
_entity_poly.type
_entity_poly.pdbx_seq_one_letter_code
_entity_poly.pdbx_strand_id
1 'polypeptide(L)'
;MVESEDRERLARTFRRFAEAEAVPQGSPVYERLCEVVATDDVLLDIAAEASPGQPVPNLLFGAVHALLDTHRKDPLAAYYPSCGGHRPPDDGLGPAFRAFVLAHRSEVEELLHTRLVQTNEVRRSALLLPVFATVAEDAGGAPLALIEIGASAGLNLLFDRYAYRYHRGAATVSAGAEGS
;
A
#
# COMPACT_ATOMS: atom_id res chain seq x y z
N MET A 1 0.77 -5.45 -27.76
CA MET A 1 -0.55 -4.82 -27.55
C MET A 1 -1.33 -5.76 -26.65
N VAL A 2 -1.81 -5.27 -25.53
CA VAL A 2 -2.68 -6.04 -24.63
C VAL A 2 -4.03 -6.23 -25.33
N GLU A 3 -4.59 -7.44 -25.26
CA GLU A 3 -5.88 -7.72 -25.86
C GLU A 3 -7.00 -6.99 -25.09
N SER A 4 -8.12 -6.68 -25.76
CA SER A 4 -9.23 -5.95 -25.14
C SER A 4 -9.78 -6.66 -23.89
N GLU A 5 -9.86 -8.00 -23.92
CA GLU A 5 -10.33 -8.80 -22.80
C GLU A 5 -9.36 -8.76 -21.60
N ASP A 6 -8.06 -8.66 -21.87
CA ASP A 6 -7.02 -8.52 -20.86
C ASP A 6 -7.10 -7.16 -20.17
N ARG A 7 -7.28 -6.07 -20.94
CA ARG A 7 -7.50 -4.73 -20.39
C ARG A 7 -8.73 -4.70 -19.51
N GLU A 8 -9.83 -5.32 -19.93
CA GLU A 8 -11.05 -5.29 -19.13
C GLU A 8 -10.93 -6.10 -17.83
N ARG A 9 -10.21 -7.23 -17.86
CA ARG A 9 -9.86 -7.98 -16.65
C ARG A 9 -9.00 -7.13 -15.71
N LEU A 10 -8.05 -6.38 -16.24
CA LEU A 10 -7.18 -5.52 -15.45
C LEU A 10 -7.94 -4.33 -14.86
N ALA A 11 -8.81 -3.69 -15.64
CA ALA A 11 -9.71 -2.65 -15.17
C ALA A 11 -10.60 -3.13 -14.00
N ARG A 12 -11.18 -4.33 -14.10
CA ARG A 12 -11.92 -4.95 -12.99
C ARG A 12 -11.04 -5.18 -11.76
N THR A 13 -9.77 -5.52 -11.94
CA THR A 13 -8.80 -5.66 -10.84
C THR A 13 -8.60 -4.34 -10.10
N PHE A 14 -8.41 -3.23 -10.81
CA PHE A 14 -8.29 -1.90 -10.18
C PHE A 14 -9.56 -1.47 -9.45
N ARG A 15 -10.74 -1.66 -10.04
CA ARG A 15 -12.03 -1.36 -9.37
C ARG A 15 -12.21 -2.18 -8.10
N ARG A 16 -11.90 -3.48 -8.15
CA ARG A 16 -11.97 -4.35 -6.98
C ARG A 16 -10.96 -3.93 -5.89
N PHE A 17 -9.77 -3.49 -6.27
CA PHE A 17 -8.78 -2.96 -5.32
C PHE A 17 -9.30 -1.68 -4.64
N ALA A 18 -9.98 -0.79 -5.38
CA ALA A 18 -10.57 0.41 -4.78
C ALA A 18 -11.58 0.04 -3.68
N GLU A 19 -12.50 -0.86 -3.98
CA GLU A 19 -13.56 -1.30 -3.06
C GLU A 19 -13.02 -2.09 -1.86
N ALA A 20 -12.06 -2.99 -2.09
CA ALA A 20 -11.58 -3.91 -1.06
C ALA A 20 -10.47 -3.34 -0.19
N GLU A 21 -9.66 -2.41 -0.71
CA GLU A 21 -8.45 -1.92 -0.03
C GLU A 21 -8.48 -0.41 0.16
N ALA A 22 -8.63 0.38 -0.93
CA ALA A 22 -8.47 1.84 -0.83
C ALA A 22 -9.56 2.50 0.03
N VAL A 23 -10.83 2.13 -0.17
CA VAL A 23 -11.97 2.67 0.58
C VAL A 23 -11.92 2.27 2.06
N PRO A 24 -11.76 0.98 2.43
CA PRO A 24 -11.68 0.59 3.84
C PRO A 24 -10.47 1.17 4.59
N GLN A 25 -9.37 1.45 3.88
CA GLN A 25 -8.19 2.09 4.46
C GLN A 25 -8.29 3.62 4.50
N GLY A 26 -9.36 4.21 3.96
CA GLY A 26 -9.55 5.65 3.95
C GLY A 26 -8.52 6.38 3.10
N SER A 27 -8.22 5.86 1.90
CA SER A 27 -7.31 6.50 0.93
C SER A 27 -8.05 7.04 -0.32
N PRO A 28 -8.62 8.26 -0.23
CA PRO A 28 -9.30 8.91 -1.34
C PRO A 28 -8.45 9.08 -2.61
N VAL A 29 -7.13 9.23 -2.46
CA VAL A 29 -6.20 9.35 -3.59
C VAL A 29 -6.15 8.03 -4.37
N TYR A 30 -5.95 6.89 -3.70
CA TYR A 30 -5.88 5.61 -4.40
C TYR A 30 -7.23 5.13 -4.93
N GLU A 31 -8.34 5.47 -4.26
CA GLU A 31 -9.68 5.25 -4.80
C GLU A 31 -9.85 5.95 -6.16
N ARG A 32 -9.52 7.24 -6.22
CA ARG A 32 -9.61 8.02 -7.46
C ARG A 32 -8.65 7.50 -8.54
N LEU A 33 -7.42 7.15 -8.18
CA LEU A 33 -6.42 6.64 -9.12
C LEU A 33 -6.81 5.28 -9.69
N CYS A 34 -7.44 4.40 -8.92
CA CYS A 34 -7.98 3.15 -9.45
C CYS A 34 -8.99 3.39 -10.57
N GLU A 35 -9.89 4.35 -10.41
CA GLU A 35 -10.86 4.68 -11.45
C GLU A 35 -10.20 5.28 -12.70
N VAL A 36 -9.20 6.15 -12.51
CA VAL A 36 -8.41 6.72 -13.60
C VAL A 36 -7.71 5.62 -14.41
N VAL A 37 -7.05 4.68 -13.73
CA VAL A 37 -6.36 3.56 -14.42
C VAL A 37 -7.37 2.63 -15.08
N ALA A 38 -8.49 2.31 -14.41
CA ALA A 38 -9.51 1.39 -14.94
C ALA A 38 -10.25 1.90 -16.19
N THR A 39 -10.06 3.17 -16.55
CA THR A 39 -10.72 3.83 -17.70
C THR A 39 -9.74 4.35 -18.75
N ASP A 40 -8.43 4.15 -18.57
CA ASP A 40 -7.39 4.59 -19.51
C ASP A 40 -6.62 3.39 -20.08
N ASP A 41 -6.84 3.09 -21.36
CA ASP A 41 -6.21 1.97 -22.06
C ASP A 41 -4.69 2.02 -22.05
N VAL A 42 -4.09 3.22 -22.07
CA VAL A 42 -2.63 3.38 -22.06
C VAL A 42 -2.06 3.06 -20.68
N LEU A 43 -2.74 3.47 -19.62
CA LEU A 43 -2.35 3.10 -18.26
C LEU A 43 -2.55 1.60 -18.01
N LEU A 44 -3.62 1.00 -18.55
CA LEU A 44 -3.83 -0.45 -18.50
C LEU A 44 -2.73 -1.20 -19.25
N ASP A 45 -2.28 -0.70 -20.40
CA ASP A 45 -1.17 -1.30 -21.15
C ASP A 45 0.13 -1.28 -20.36
N ILE A 46 0.45 -0.16 -19.71
CA ILE A 46 1.64 -0.07 -18.84
C ILE A 46 1.48 -0.98 -17.63
N ALA A 47 0.31 -0.98 -16.99
CA ALA A 47 0.05 -1.82 -15.82
C ALA A 47 0.14 -3.33 -16.14
N ALA A 48 -0.16 -3.73 -17.38
CA ALA A 48 -0.05 -5.12 -17.83
C ALA A 48 1.40 -5.62 -17.89
N GLU A 49 2.39 -4.74 -17.87
CA GLU A 49 3.81 -5.09 -17.78
C GLU A 49 4.19 -5.63 -16.38
N ALA A 50 3.29 -5.60 -15.40
CA ALA A 50 3.55 -6.16 -14.07
C ALA A 50 3.93 -7.66 -14.12
N SER A 51 4.97 -8.02 -13.37
CA SER A 51 5.44 -9.40 -13.24
C SER A 51 4.31 -10.37 -12.84
N PRO A 52 4.24 -11.59 -13.43
CA PRO A 52 3.19 -12.54 -13.14
C PRO A 52 3.06 -12.87 -11.65
N GLY A 53 1.82 -12.97 -11.15
CA GLY A 53 1.52 -13.30 -9.76
C GLY A 53 1.67 -12.13 -8.77
N GLN A 54 2.11 -10.95 -9.21
CA GLN A 54 2.11 -9.75 -8.38
C GLN A 54 0.72 -9.08 -8.36
N PRO A 55 0.32 -8.47 -7.23
CA PRO A 55 -0.86 -7.63 -7.18
C PRO A 55 -0.59 -6.34 -7.97
N VAL A 56 -1.09 -6.29 -9.20
CA VAL A 56 -0.80 -5.23 -10.19
C VAL A 56 -1.06 -3.81 -9.66
N PRO A 57 -2.18 -3.50 -8.96
CA PRO A 57 -2.41 -2.16 -8.44
C PRO A 57 -1.31 -1.72 -7.44
N ASN A 58 -0.93 -2.59 -6.52
CA ASN A 58 0.13 -2.30 -5.55
C ASN A 58 1.48 -2.06 -6.24
N LEU A 59 1.79 -2.84 -7.28
CA LEU A 59 3.06 -2.71 -7.99
C LEU A 59 3.12 -1.41 -8.79
N LEU A 60 2.05 -1.07 -9.53
CA LEU A 60 1.97 0.19 -10.27
C LEU A 60 2.05 1.40 -9.33
N PHE A 61 1.21 1.45 -8.30
CA PHE A 61 1.19 2.57 -7.38
C PHE A 61 2.49 2.68 -6.57
N GLY A 62 3.07 1.54 -6.17
CA GLY A 62 4.37 1.49 -5.53
C GLY A 62 5.50 2.00 -6.43
N ALA A 63 5.50 1.62 -7.71
CA ALA A 63 6.49 2.08 -8.68
C ALA A 63 6.40 3.61 -8.90
N VAL A 64 5.19 4.12 -9.11
CA VAL A 64 4.95 5.57 -9.26
C VAL A 64 5.37 6.32 -8.00
N HIS A 65 5.00 5.83 -6.82
CA HIS A 65 5.37 6.48 -5.56
C HIS A 65 6.89 6.45 -5.32
N ALA A 66 7.57 5.35 -5.64
CA ALA A 66 9.03 5.25 -5.53
C ALA A 66 9.75 6.26 -6.42
N LEU A 67 9.29 6.45 -7.66
CA LEU A 67 9.84 7.48 -8.56
C LEU A 67 9.50 8.89 -8.06
N LEU A 68 8.29 9.11 -7.53
CA LEU A 68 7.89 10.42 -7.02
C LEU A 68 8.79 10.91 -5.87
N ASP A 69 9.41 9.99 -5.12
CA ASP A 69 10.38 10.30 -4.06
C ASP A 69 11.62 11.06 -4.57
N THR A 70 12.05 10.77 -5.81
CA THR A 70 13.14 11.49 -6.50
C THR A 70 12.64 12.64 -7.38
N HIS A 71 11.34 12.74 -7.61
CA HIS A 71 10.68 13.75 -8.46
C HIS A 71 9.70 14.66 -7.69
N ARG A 72 10.04 15.06 -6.46
CA ARG A 72 9.15 15.82 -5.54
C ARG A 72 8.66 17.18 -6.04
N LYS A 73 9.21 17.70 -7.14
CA LYS A 73 8.75 18.96 -7.78
C LYS A 73 7.64 18.74 -8.80
N ASP A 74 7.34 17.49 -9.15
CA ASP A 74 6.27 17.15 -10.08
C ASP A 74 4.89 17.53 -9.50
N PRO A 75 3.93 18.02 -10.30
CA PRO A 75 2.58 18.32 -9.83
C PRO A 75 1.87 17.17 -9.09
N LEU A 76 2.18 15.91 -9.43
CA LEU A 76 1.63 14.73 -8.74
C LEU A 76 2.04 14.69 -7.26
N ALA A 77 3.24 15.16 -6.91
CA ALA A 77 3.75 15.15 -5.53
C ALA A 77 2.85 15.93 -4.55
N ALA A 78 2.10 16.90 -5.04
CA ALA A 78 1.16 17.68 -4.23
C ALA A 78 0.04 16.82 -3.59
N TYR A 79 -0.26 15.64 -4.13
CA TYR A 79 -1.29 14.73 -3.63
C TYR A 79 -0.75 13.66 -2.66
N TYR A 80 0.56 13.58 -2.44
CA TYR A 80 1.21 12.54 -1.64
C TYR A 80 1.82 13.13 -0.36
N PRO A 81 1.28 12.82 0.84
CA PRO A 81 1.83 13.31 2.12
C PRO A 81 3.30 12.97 2.37
N SER A 82 3.73 11.76 1.98
CA SER A 82 5.13 11.32 2.04
C SER A 82 6.07 12.15 1.13
N CYS A 83 5.50 12.84 0.13
CA CYS A 83 6.20 13.78 -0.74
C CYS A 83 6.11 15.23 -0.26
N GLY A 84 5.44 15.51 0.86
CA GLY A 84 5.14 16.86 1.38
C GLY A 84 3.84 17.48 0.85
N GLY A 85 3.09 16.72 0.03
CA GLY A 85 1.82 17.14 -0.54
C GLY A 85 0.65 17.03 0.44
N HIS A 86 -0.29 17.96 0.35
CA HIS A 86 -1.51 17.98 1.18
C HIS A 86 -2.77 18.23 0.34
N ARG A 87 -2.64 18.23 -0.99
CA ARG A 87 -3.75 18.49 -1.89
C ARG A 87 -4.73 17.31 -1.84
N PRO A 88 -6.02 17.54 -1.57
CA PRO A 88 -7.02 16.47 -1.66
C PRO A 88 -7.17 16.01 -3.12
N PRO A 89 -7.66 14.78 -3.36
CA PRO A 89 -7.97 14.35 -4.73
C PRO A 89 -9.02 15.28 -5.35
N ASP A 90 -8.70 15.77 -6.53
CA ASP A 90 -9.57 16.62 -7.35
C ASP A 90 -9.43 16.24 -8.82
N ASP A 91 -10.06 17.00 -9.72
CA ASP A 91 -10.03 16.72 -11.16
C ASP A 91 -8.61 16.82 -11.78
N GLY A 92 -7.65 17.40 -11.06
CA GLY A 92 -6.25 17.45 -11.48
C GLY A 92 -5.45 16.17 -11.20
N LEU A 93 -5.92 15.30 -10.28
CA LEU A 93 -5.16 14.12 -9.85
C LEU A 93 -4.94 13.13 -11.00
N GLY A 94 -6.01 12.80 -11.74
CA GLY A 94 -5.94 11.86 -12.87
C GLY A 94 -4.99 12.33 -13.96
N PRO A 95 -5.14 13.57 -14.49
CA PRO A 95 -4.21 14.14 -15.46
C PRO A 95 -2.76 14.19 -14.98
N ALA A 96 -2.51 14.60 -13.72
CA ALA A 96 -1.17 14.63 -13.15
C ALA A 96 -0.54 13.23 -13.08
N PHE A 97 -1.30 12.24 -12.60
CA PHE A 97 -0.84 10.85 -12.53
C PHE A 97 -0.51 10.29 -13.91
N ARG A 98 -1.43 10.46 -14.86
CA ARG A 98 -1.22 10.00 -16.23
C ARG A 98 0.00 10.66 -16.88
N ALA A 99 0.15 11.98 -16.73
CA ALA A 99 1.28 12.70 -17.26
C ALA A 99 2.62 12.19 -16.67
N PHE A 100 2.67 11.97 -15.36
CA PHE A 100 3.84 11.44 -14.68
C PHE A 100 4.21 10.03 -15.17
N VAL A 101 3.23 9.11 -15.22
CA VAL A 101 3.45 7.74 -15.70
C VAL A 101 3.97 7.72 -17.13
N LEU A 102 3.47 8.60 -18.00
CA LEU A 102 3.94 8.69 -19.38
C LEU A 102 5.32 9.33 -19.51
N ALA A 103 5.60 10.38 -18.73
CA ALA A 103 6.91 11.02 -18.71
C ALA A 103 8.02 10.07 -18.23
N HIS A 104 7.67 9.14 -17.34
CA HIS A 104 8.59 8.17 -16.72
C HIS A 104 8.31 6.72 -17.15
N ARG A 105 7.70 6.52 -18.33
CA ARG A 105 7.18 5.20 -18.76
C ARG A 105 8.21 4.08 -18.64
N SER A 106 9.42 4.29 -19.16
CA SER A 106 10.48 3.27 -19.14
C SER A 106 10.91 2.89 -17.73
N GLU A 107 11.01 3.86 -16.82
CA GLU A 107 11.38 3.62 -15.41
C GLU A 107 10.24 2.91 -14.66
N VAL A 108 8.98 3.26 -14.95
CA VAL A 108 7.82 2.57 -14.39
C VAL A 108 7.80 1.11 -14.84
N GLU A 109 7.94 0.85 -16.15
CA GLU A 109 7.97 -0.52 -16.70
C GLU A 109 9.13 -1.34 -16.12
N GLU A 110 10.33 -0.75 -15.99
CA GLU A 110 11.46 -1.42 -15.35
C GLU A 110 11.15 -1.83 -13.91
N LEU A 111 10.49 -0.97 -13.13
CA LEU A 111 10.07 -1.31 -11.77
C LEU A 111 8.98 -2.39 -11.75
N LEU A 112 8.03 -2.37 -12.70
CA LEU A 112 7.00 -3.40 -12.84
C LEU A 112 7.60 -4.78 -13.18
N HIS A 113 8.71 -4.82 -13.92
CA HIS A 113 9.43 -6.06 -14.27
C HIS A 113 10.36 -6.55 -13.16
N THR A 114 11.00 -5.64 -12.43
CA THR A 114 12.11 -6.00 -11.53
C THR A 114 11.74 -6.05 -10.06
N ARG A 115 10.66 -5.36 -9.65
CA ARG A 115 10.27 -5.27 -8.25
C ARG A 115 9.14 -6.25 -7.93
N LEU A 116 9.15 -6.68 -6.68
CA LEU A 116 8.07 -7.44 -6.06
C LEU A 116 7.52 -6.60 -4.92
N VAL A 117 6.20 -6.69 -4.71
CA VAL A 117 5.54 -6.10 -3.55
C VAL A 117 5.23 -7.19 -2.54
N GLN A 118 5.47 -6.88 -1.27
CA GLN A 118 5.15 -7.74 -0.14
C GLN A 118 4.39 -6.90 0.89
N THR A 119 3.13 -7.25 1.13
CA THR A 119 2.25 -6.46 1.99
C THR A 119 2.58 -6.69 3.46
N ASN A 120 3.39 -5.80 4.02
CA ASN A 120 3.53 -5.65 5.46
C ASN A 120 2.46 -4.65 5.95
N GLU A 121 1.55 -5.14 6.78
CA GLU A 121 0.46 -4.34 7.34
C GLU A 121 0.66 -4.27 8.86
N VAL A 122 1.08 -3.10 9.36
CA VAL A 122 1.49 -2.89 10.76
C VAL A 122 0.33 -3.15 11.74
N ARG A 123 -0.92 -2.89 11.34
CA ARG A 123 -2.09 -3.12 12.22
C ARG A 123 -2.27 -4.60 12.56
N ARG A 124 -1.68 -5.56 11.82
CA ARG A 124 -1.62 -6.97 12.26
C ARG A 124 -0.92 -7.12 13.61
N SER A 125 0.06 -6.26 13.91
CA SER A 125 0.73 -6.25 15.22
C SER A 125 -0.26 -6.01 16.38
N ALA A 126 -1.40 -5.37 16.13
CA ALA A 126 -2.45 -5.16 17.15
C ALA A 126 -3.07 -6.48 17.64
N LEU A 127 -3.03 -7.54 16.84
CA LEU A 127 -3.46 -8.87 17.26
C LEU A 127 -2.34 -9.65 17.96
N LEU A 128 -1.08 -9.38 17.61
CA LEU A 128 0.08 -10.11 18.12
C LEU A 128 0.32 -9.84 19.61
N LEU A 129 0.26 -8.57 20.04
CA LEU A 129 0.55 -8.20 21.43
C LEU A 129 -0.32 -8.97 22.46
N PRO A 130 -1.66 -8.96 22.39
CA PRO A 130 -2.48 -9.66 23.38
C PRO A 130 -2.32 -11.19 23.30
N VAL A 131 -2.12 -11.74 22.10
CA VAL A 131 -1.91 -13.19 21.92
C VAL A 131 -0.59 -13.63 22.56
N PHE A 132 0.50 -12.90 22.30
CA PHE A 132 1.80 -13.24 22.87
C PHE A 132 1.87 -12.99 24.37
N ALA A 133 1.15 -11.99 24.89
CA ALA A 133 1.01 -11.81 26.34
C ALA A 133 0.37 -13.04 27.00
N THR A 134 -0.73 -13.56 26.44
CA THR A 134 -1.38 -14.79 26.94
C THR A 134 -0.44 -15.99 26.88
N VAL A 135 0.29 -16.17 25.76
CA VAL A 135 1.25 -17.28 25.61
C VAL A 135 2.40 -17.17 26.63
N ALA A 136 2.89 -15.96 26.89
CA ALA A 136 3.93 -15.74 27.90
C ALA A 136 3.43 -16.07 29.30
N GLU A 137 2.19 -15.71 29.64
CA GLU A 137 1.55 -16.08 30.92
C GLU A 137 1.42 -17.60 31.07
N ASP A 138 0.91 -18.30 30.05
CA ASP A 138 0.78 -19.76 30.03
C ASP A 138 2.14 -20.47 30.15
N ALA A 139 3.19 -19.86 29.62
CA ALA A 139 4.58 -20.35 29.70
C ALA A 139 5.30 -19.95 31.00
N GLY A 140 4.61 -19.36 31.98
CA GLY A 140 5.19 -18.95 33.27
C GLY A 140 6.16 -17.78 33.17
N GLY A 141 6.00 -16.90 32.18
CA GLY A 141 6.84 -15.73 31.95
C GLY A 141 8.16 -16.02 31.23
N ALA A 142 8.30 -17.19 30.60
CA ALA A 142 9.49 -17.51 29.82
C ALA A 142 9.67 -16.55 28.62
N PRO A 143 10.91 -16.18 28.25
CA PRO A 143 11.17 -15.36 27.07
C PRO A 143 10.61 -15.98 25.79
N LEU A 144 9.93 -15.18 24.96
CA LEU A 144 9.42 -15.60 23.65
C LEU A 144 10.40 -15.24 22.54
N ALA A 145 10.63 -16.18 21.62
CA ALA A 145 11.35 -15.93 20.37
C ALA A 145 10.36 -15.94 19.20
N LEU A 146 10.36 -14.86 18.40
CA LEU A 146 9.50 -14.73 17.22
C LEU A 146 10.32 -14.95 15.94
N ILE A 147 9.83 -15.83 15.08
CA ILE A 147 10.40 -16.09 13.75
C ILE A 147 9.29 -15.88 12.72
N GLU A 148 9.44 -14.87 11.85
CA GLU A 148 8.53 -14.59 10.74
C GLU A 148 9.22 -14.93 9.41
N ILE A 149 8.71 -15.93 8.70
CA ILE A 149 9.23 -16.30 7.38
C ILE A 149 8.69 -15.31 6.35
N GLY A 150 9.59 -14.62 5.65
CA GLY A 150 9.21 -13.63 4.64
C GLY A 150 8.74 -12.30 5.23
N ALA A 151 9.34 -11.83 6.32
CA ALA A 151 8.93 -10.65 7.09
C ALA A 151 8.92 -9.30 6.33
N SER A 152 9.30 -9.27 5.03
CA SER A 152 9.43 -8.04 4.24
C SER A 152 10.35 -7.04 4.97
N ALA A 153 9.89 -5.81 5.24
CA ALA A 153 10.61 -4.81 6.02
C ALA A 153 10.69 -5.10 7.55
N GLY A 154 10.15 -6.23 8.02
CA GLY A 154 10.23 -6.66 9.42
C GLY A 154 9.33 -5.90 10.40
N LEU A 155 8.38 -5.08 9.93
CA LEU A 155 7.58 -4.22 10.82
C LEU A 155 6.73 -5.01 11.84
N ASN A 156 6.28 -6.24 11.54
CA ASN A 156 5.54 -7.06 12.51
C ASN A 156 6.45 -7.77 13.52
N LEU A 157 7.77 -7.85 13.26
CA LEU A 157 8.76 -8.29 14.25
C LEU A 157 8.96 -7.23 15.34
N LEU A 158 8.53 -5.99 15.09
CA LEU A 158 8.61 -4.85 16.01
C LEU A 158 7.30 -4.65 16.79
N PHE A 159 6.46 -5.69 16.92
CA PHE A 159 5.15 -5.58 17.57
C PHE A 159 5.25 -5.04 19.02
N ASP A 160 6.37 -5.26 19.71
CA ASP A 160 6.64 -4.77 21.07
C ASP A 160 7.05 -3.28 21.11
N ARG A 161 7.32 -2.66 19.96
CA ARG A 161 7.75 -1.26 19.82
C ARG A 161 6.61 -0.28 19.54
N TYR A 162 5.40 -0.76 19.27
CA TYR A 162 4.26 0.09 18.99
C TYR A 162 3.43 0.38 20.25
N ALA A 163 2.73 1.51 20.22
CA ALA A 163 1.66 1.82 21.16
C ALA A 163 0.31 1.35 20.59
N TYR A 164 -0.50 0.73 21.42
CA TYR A 164 -1.80 0.17 21.06
C TYR A 164 -2.92 0.86 21.84
N ARG A 165 -4.04 1.06 21.16
CA ARG A 165 -5.29 1.51 21.77
C ARG A 165 -6.42 0.63 21.29
N TYR A 166 -6.94 -0.20 22.18
CA TYR A 166 -8.05 -1.11 21.94
C TYR A 166 -9.35 -0.48 22.42
N HIS A 167 -10.39 -0.55 21.60
CA HIS A 167 -11.71 -0.04 21.92
C HIS A 167 -12.74 -1.17 21.94
N ARG A 168 -13.57 -1.26 23.00
CA ARG A 168 -14.69 -2.19 23.10
C ARG A 168 -15.90 -1.49 23.73
N GLY A 169 -16.85 -1.08 22.90
CA GLY A 169 -17.95 -0.21 23.35
C GLY A 169 -17.39 1.12 23.87
N ALA A 170 -17.79 1.52 25.09
CA ALA A 170 -17.25 2.71 25.75
C ALA A 170 -15.87 2.49 26.41
N ALA A 171 -15.39 1.25 26.51
CA ALA A 171 -14.12 0.94 27.16
C ALA A 171 -12.94 1.15 26.20
N THR A 172 -11.85 1.72 26.72
CA THR A 172 -10.57 1.87 26.02
C THR A 172 -9.44 1.30 26.88
N VAL A 173 -8.58 0.48 26.29
CA VAL A 173 -7.37 -0.07 26.92
C VAL A 173 -6.16 0.30 26.09
N SER A 174 -5.10 0.78 26.74
CA SER A 174 -3.82 1.09 26.10
C SER A 174 -2.72 0.14 26.56
N ALA A 175 -1.82 -0.21 25.65
CA ALA A 175 -0.70 -1.11 25.91
C ALA A 175 0.49 -0.79 24.98
N GLY A 176 1.67 -1.33 25.30
CA GLY A 176 2.90 -1.12 24.52
C GLY A 176 3.71 0.10 24.97
N ALA A 177 4.77 0.42 24.23
CA ALA A 177 5.68 1.50 24.59
C ALA A 177 5.06 2.87 24.28
N GLU A 178 4.88 3.71 25.31
CA GLU A 178 4.69 5.15 25.09
C GLU A 178 6.04 5.74 24.70
N GLY A 179 6.17 6.13 23.42
CA GLY A 179 7.25 6.94 22.82
C GLY A 179 8.63 6.92 23.49
N SER A 180 9.61 6.29 22.82
CA SER A 180 11.03 6.64 22.98
C SER A 180 11.40 7.82 22.07
#